data_AF-A0A7X7YH04-F1
#
_entry.id   AF-A0A7X7YH04-F1
#
_cell.length_a   1.000
_cell.length_b   1.000
_cell.length_c   1.000
_cell.angle_alpha   90.00
_cell.angle_beta   90.00
_cell.angle_gamma   90.00
#
_symmetry.space_group_name_H-M   'P 1'
#
loop_
_entity.id
_entity.type
_entity.pdbx_description
1 polymer ?
#
loop_
_entity_poly.entity_id
_entity_poly.type
_entity_poly.pdbx_seq_one_letter_code
_entity_poly.pdbx_strand_id
1 'polypeptide(L)'
;MRFHFGAIPISSDITPDASWKPLRQPSPWMALFAAIPIGIVSAVAVAGLWLAMTPLHLHDMTALSLRGMLLSFAGMVVVHELIHVLVHPMSGRSPQSIVGAGGPTTGIYAHYAGEMTRNRLVAIYFTPLVVISFVPLLVAAVAQVASGWVAFISVVNAFGACLDILDAGLILLQVPAAARVRFRSLKIYWREHETPTA
;
A
#
# COMPACT_ATOMS: atom_id res chain seq x y z
N MET A 1 2.67 -18.39 2.41
CA MET A 1 3.43 -17.25 2.94
C MET A 1 4.79 -17.69 3.42
N ARG A 2 5.80 -16.82 3.28
CA ARG A 2 7.15 -16.99 3.85
C ARG A 2 7.58 -15.72 4.58
N PHE A 3 8.36 -15.87 5.65
CA PHE A 3 9.01 -14.74 6.31
C PHE A 3 10.44 -14.56 5.79
N HIS A 4 10.90 -13.32 5.67
CA HIS A 4 12.25 -13.01 5.18
C HIS A 4 12.89 -11.89 5.99
N PHE A 5 14.14 -12.10 6.43
CA PHE A 5 14.94 -11.05 7.05
C PHE A 5 16.00 -10.56 6.06
N GLY A 6 16.00 -9.26 5.79
CA GLY A 6 16.87 -8.62 4.80
C GLY A 6 16.11 -7.97 3.64
N ALA A 7 16.87 -7.55 2.63
CA ALA A 7 16.32 -6.90 1.44
C ALA A 7 15.39 -7.83 0.65
N ILE A 8 14.45 -7.24 -0.12
CA ILE A 8 13.52 -8.00 -0.96
C ILE A 8 14.30 -8.98 -1.85
N PRO A 9 14.01 -10.29 -1.79
CA PRO A 9 14.71 -11.30 -2.58
C PRO A 9 14.66 -10.98 -4.08
N ILE A 10 15.79 -11.14 -4.76
CA ILE A 10 15.81 -11.11 -6.22
C ILE A 10 15.31 -12.47 -6.70
N SER A 11 14.15 -12.49 -7.37
CA SER A 11 13.64 -13.68 -8.06
C SER A 11 14.65 -14.10 -9.14
N SER A 12 15.34 -15.23 -8.95
CA SER A 12 16.36 -15.76 -9.88
C SER A 12 15.77 -16.29 -11.20
N ASP A 13 14.45 -16.38 -11.26
CA ASP A 13 13.63 -16.95 -12.33
C ASP A 13 13.15 -15.93 -13.37
N ILE A 14 13.68 -14.70 -13.34
CA ILE A 14 13.42 -13.67 -14.36
C ILE A 14 14.75 -13.28 -15.05
N THR A 15 14.98 -13.85 -16.23
CA THR A 15 15.59 -13.13 -17.35
C THR A 15 14.42 -12.46 -18.09
N PRO A 16 14.23 -11.14 -18.03
CA PRO A 16 13.25 -10.48 -18.87
C PRO A 16 13.67 -10.78 -20.32
N ASP A 17 12.95 -11.65 -20.99
CA ASP A 17 13.01 -11.71 -22.44
C ASP A 17 12.35 -10.44 -23.01
N ALA A 18 12.34 -10.30 -24.33
CA ALA A 18 11.80 -9.11 -24.99
C ALA A 18 10.30 -8.86 -24.71
N SER A 19 9.57 -9.80 -24.10
CA SER A 19 8.13 -9.67 -23.84
C SER A 19 7.79 -8.81 -22.61
N TRP A 20 8.73 -8.67 -21.66
CA TRP A 20 8.51 -7.92 -20.42
C TRP A 20 8.98 -6.47 -20.54
N LYS A 21 8.01 -5.55 -20.49
CA LYS A 21 8.23 -4.11 -20.52
C LYS A 21 8.39 -3.58 -19.09
N PRO A 22 9.45 -2.79 -18.78
CA PRO A 22 9.57 -2.17 -17.46
C PRO A 22 8.54 -1.05 -17.28
N LEU A 23 7.98 -0.93 -16.08
CA LEU A 23 7.21 0.26 -15.69
C LEU A 23 8.17 1.46 -15.59
N ARG A 24 7.77 2.63 -16.09
CA ARG A 24 8.55 3.85 -15.92
C ARG A 24 8.32 4.38 -14.51
N GLN A 25 9.14 3.90 -13.57
CA GLN A 25 9.16 4.36 -12.19
C GLN A 25 10.14 5.54 -12.05
N PRO A 26 9.79 6.59 -11.28
CA PRO A 26 10.71 7.66 -10.96
C PRO A 26 11.92 7.14 -10.16
N SER A 27 13.00 7.93 -10.11
CA SER A 27 14.09 7.64 -9.17
C SER A 27 13.57 7.69 -7.72
N PRO A 28 14.22 7.01 -6.74
CA PRO A 28 13.74 6.99 -5.36
C PRO A 28 13.48 8.39 -4.76
N TRP A 29 14.34 9.36 -5.07
CA TRP A 29 14.17 10.75 -4.63
C TRP A 29 12.99 11.46 -5.29
N MET A 30 12.79 11.25 -6.59
CA MET A 30 11.63 11.78 -7.31
C MET A 30 10.33 11.14 -6.84
N ALA A 31 10.35 9.83 -6.52
CA ALA A 31 9.21 9.12 -5.94
C ALA A 31 8.82 9.76 -4.60
N LEU A 32 9.79 10.00 -3.71
CA LEU A 32 9.54 10.65 -2.44
C LEU A 32 9.02 12.09 -2.60
N PHE A 33 9.61 12.86 -3.51
CA PHE A 33 9.15 14.23 -3.80
C PHE A 33 7.71 14.27 -4.31
N ALA A 34 7.31 13.30 -5.14
CA ALA A 34 5.93 13.18 -5.63
C ALA A 34 4.97 12.63 -4.55
N ALA A 35 5.43 11.68 -3.74
CA ALA A 35 4.61 11.01 -2.73
C ALA A 35 4.26 11.91 -1.55
N ILE A 36 5.18 12.77 -1.08
CA ILE A 36 4.91 13.63 0.09
C ILE A 36 3.66 14.52 -0.11
N PRO A 37 3.51 15.27 -1.22
CA PRO A 37 2.28 16.02 -1.49
C PRO A 37 1.03 15.15 -1.54
N ILE A 38 1.11 13.96 -2.15
CA ILE A 38 -0.01 12.99 -2.20
C ILE A 38 -0.41 12.58 -0.78
N GLY A 39 0.56 12.30 0.08
CA GLY A 39 0.33 11.94 1.49
C GLY A 39 -0.31 13.09 2.27
N ILE A 40 0.17 14.32 2.11
CA ILE A 40 -0.41 15.50 2.77
C ILE A 40 -1.87 15.69 2.35
N VAL A 41 -2.15 15.67 1.04
CA VAL A 41 -3.52 15.83 0.53
C VAL A 41 -4.43 14.71 1.04
N SER A 42 -3.95 13.47 1.02
CA SER A 42 -4.72 12.31 1.51
C SER A 42 -5.02 12.41 3.01
N ALA A 43 -4.03 12.80 3.82
CA ALA A 43 -4.19 12.99 5.25
C ALA A 43 -5.17 14.12 5.58
N VAL A 44 -5.03 15.27 4.91
CA VAL A 44 -5.94 16.41 5.06
C VAL A 44 -7.37 16.04 4.65
N ALA A 45 -7.53 15.33 3.53
CA ALA A 45 -8.84 14.87 3.07
C ALA A 45 -9.48 13.93 4.09
N VAL A 46 -8.76 12.91 4.57
CA VAL A 46 -9.28 11.96 5.56
C VAL A 46 -9.58 12.65 6.89
N ALA A 47 -8.72 13.55 7.38
CA ALA A 47 -8.98 14.32 8.60
C ALA A 47 -10.21 15.22 8.44
N GLY A 48 -10.34 15.90 7.30
CA GLY A 48 -11.51 16.72 6.98
C GLY A 48 -12.81 15.91 6.97
N LEU A 49 -12.79 14.70 6.39
CA LEU A 49 -13.94 13.80 6.41
C LEU A 49 -14.29 13.33 7.83
N TRP A 50 -13.29 13.02 8.67
CA TRP A 50 -13.53 12.66 10.07
C TRP A 50 -14.26 13.79 10.82
N LEU A 51 -13.78 15.03 10.68
CA LEU A 51 -14.39 16.19 11.33
C LEU A 51 -15.77 16.55 10.75
N ALA A 52 -15.99 16.32 9.45
CA ALA A 52 -17.23 16.67 8.79
C ALA A 52 -18.36 15.64 8.99
N MET A 53 -18.02 14.37 9.17
CA MET A 53 -18.99 13.26 9.12
C MET A 53 -19.20 12.53 10.46
N THR A 54 -18.40 12.82 11.48
CA THR A 54 -18.43 12.14 12.78
C THR A 54 -18.49 13.16 13.92
N PRO A 55 -18.85 12.78 15.15
CA PRO A 55 -18.83 13.71 16.29
C PRO A 55 -17.42 14.03 16.82
N LEU A 56 -16.36 13.72 16.04
CA LEU A 56 -14.97 14.00 16.40
C LEU A 56 -14.69 15.50 16.42
N HIS A 57 -14.00 15.98 17.46
CA HIS A 57 -13.51 17.34 17.54
C HIS A 57 -11.98 17.37 17.47
N LEU A 58 -11.41 18.51 17.06
CA LEU A 58 -9.95 18.67 16.95
C LEU A 58 -9.20 18.36 18.26
N HIS A 59 -9.79 18.70 19.42
CA HIS A 59 -9.17 18.46 20.72
C HIS A 59 -9.01 16.96 21.04
N ASP A 60 -9.86 16.09 20.48
CA ASP A 60 -9.78 14.63 20.65
C ASP A 60 -8.51 14.05 20.02
N MET A 61 -8.02 14.69 18.95
CA MET A 61 -6.80 14.28 18.24
C MET A 61 -5.54 14.90 18.83
N THR A 62 -5.63 16.08 19.44
CA THR A 62 -4.46 16.77 20.04
C THR A 62 -4.19 16.35 21.49
N ALA A 63 -5.16 15.72 22.17
CA ALA A 63 -5.00 15.17 23.51
C ALA A 63 -4.20 13.84 23.57
N LEU A 64 -3.77 13.30 22.42
CA LEU A 64 -3.08 12.03 22.35
C LEU A 64 -1.65 12.13 22.89
N SER A 65 -1.23 11.14 23.70
CA SER A 65 0.14 11.10 24.21
C SER A 65 1.15 10.73 23.11
N LEU A 66 2.32 11.37 23.11
CA LEU A 66 3.40 11.07 22.17
C LEU A 66 3.77 9.57 22.18
N ARG A 67 3.85 8.96 23.37
CA ARG A 67 4.15 7.52 23.50
C ARG A 67 3.10 6.66 22.81
N GLY A 68 1.81 6.97 23.01
CA GLY A 68 0.72 6.25 22.36
C GLY A 68 0.72 6.45 20.85
N MET A 69 1.05 7.66 20.37
CA MET A 69 1.19 7.94 18.93
C MET A 69 2.30 7.10 18.28
N LEU A 70 3.49 7.04 18.91
CA LEU A 70 4.61 6.25 18.41
C LEU A 70 4.31 4.74 18.37
N LEU A 71 3.68 4.21 19.43
CA LEU A 71 3.28 2.80 19.48
C LEU A 71 2.20 2.48 18.44
N SER A 72 1.20 3.36 18.30
CA SER A 72 0.14 3.20 17.31
C SER A 72 0.69 3.28 15.89
N PHE A 73 1.64 4.17 15.62
CA PHE A 73 2.33 4.26 14.33
C PHE A 73 3.09 2.97 14.02
N ALA A 74 3.91 2.47 14.94
CA ALA A 74 4.66 1.24 14.74
C ALA A 74 3.75 0.03 14.49
N GLY A 75 2.66 -0.09 15.27
CA GLY A 75 1.65 -1.14 15.08
C GLY A 75 0.91 -1.00 13.74
N MET A 76 0.55 0.23 13.36
CA MET A 76 -0.12 0.52 12.10
C MET A 76 0.73 0.11 10.89
N VAL A 77 2.04 0.40 10.89
CA VAL A 77 2.94 -0.03 9.81
C VAL A 77 2.92 -1.56 9.63
N VAL A 78 2.98 -2.33 10.73
CA VAL A 78 2.88 -3.79 10.65
C VAL A 78 1.54 -4.23 10.07
N VAL A 79 0.43 -3.66 10.55
CA VAL A 79 -0.92 -3.99 10.08
C VAL A 79 -1.09 -3.63 8.61
N HIS A 80 -0.58 -2.48 8.18
CA HIS A 80 -0.60 -2.01 6.80
C HIS A 80 0.02 -3.05 5.86
N GLU A 81 1.25 -3.48 6.14
CA GLU A 81 1.94 -4.49 5.33
C GLU A 81 1.22 -5.85 5.35
N LEU A 82 0.64 -6.25 6.48
CA LEU A 82 -0.14 -7.49 6.55
C LEU A 82 -1.42 -7.42 5.68
N ILE A 83 -2.07 -6.26 5.59
CA ILE A 83 -3.24 -6.08 4.72
C ILE A 83 -2.85 -6.23 3.24
N HIS A 84 -1.70 -5.70 2.81
CA HIS A 84 -1.18 -5.97 1.46
C HIS A 84 -1.13 -7.47 1.16
N VAL A 85 -0.62 -8.27 2.11
CA VAL A 85 -0.52 -9.73 1.97
C VAL A 85 -1.89 -10.41 1.84
N LEU A 86 -2.94 -9.92 2.51
CA LEU A 86 -4.28 -10.49 2.40
C LEU A 86 -4.84 -10.40 0.97
N VAL A 87 -4.35 -9.47 0.16
CA VAL A 87 -4.77 -9.23 -1.23
C VAL A 87 -3.86 -9.92 -2.26
N HIS A 88 -2.70 -10.44 -1.82
CA HIS A 88 -1.89 -11.31 -2.66
C HIS A 88 -2.70 -12.50 -3.21
N PRO A 89 -2.31 -13.10 -4.35
CA PRO A 89 -2.90 -14.34 -4.83
C PRO A 89 -3.00 -15.42 -3.75
N MET A 90 -4.12 -16.15 -3.76
CA MET A 90 -4.50 -17.10 -2.69
C MET A 90 -4.55 -16.48 -1.28
N SER A 91 -4.85 -15.17 -1.18
CA SER A 91 -4.94 -14.43 0.08
C SER A 91 -3.69 -14.59 0.96
N GLY A 92 -2.52 -14.45 0.34
CA GLY A 92 -1.22 -14.56 1.04
C GLY A 92 -0.76 -15.99 1.31
N ARG A 93 -1.59 -17.01 1.06
CA ARG A 93 -1.27 -18.41 1.37
C ARG A 93 -0.22 -19.00 0.40
N SER A 94 -0.04 -18.39 -0.77
CA SER A 94 0.98 -18.79 -1.74
C SER A 94 2.40 -18.76 -1.15
N PRO A 95 3.31 -19.68 -1.53
CA PRO A 95 4.72 -19.59 -1.17
C PRO A 95 5.42 -18.37 -1.79
N GLN A 96 4.80 -17.70 -2.76
CA GLN A 96 5.31 -16.48 -3.39
C GLN A 96 4.97 -15.21 -2.59
N SER A 97 4.09 -15.29 -1.60
CA SER A 97 3.79 -14.18 -0.68
C SER A 97 4.83 -14.13 0.43
N ILE A 98 5.56 -13.01 0.50
CA ILE A 98 6.67 -12.78 1.40
C ILE A 98 6.31 -11.60 2.31
N VAL A 99 6.44 -11.80 3.62
CA VAL A 99 6.50 -10.72 4.61
C VAL A 99 7.95 -10.62 5.05
N GLY A 100 8.53 -9.43 5.00
CA GLY A 100 9.90 -9.26 5.43
C GLY A 100 10.16 -8.03 6.26
N ALA A 101 11.32 -8.03 6.90
CA ALA A 101 11.82 -6.93 7.72
C ALA A 101 13.35 -6.83 7.64
N GLY A 102 13.87 -5.61 7.73
CA GLY A 102 15.30 -5.38 8.01
C GLY A 102 16.23 -5.26 6.80
N GLY A 103 15.72 -4.87 5.62
CA GLY A 103 16.58 -4.42 4.52
C GLY A 103 17.00 -2.93 4.67
N PRO A 104 18.16 -2.50 4.15
CA PRO A 104 18.68 -1.13 4.31
C PRO A 104 17.73 -0.01 3.84
N THR A 105 16.76 -0.34 2.98
CA THR A 105 15.86 0.62 2.32
C THR A 105 14.38 0.25 2.43
N THR A 106 14.02 -0.86 3.10
CA THR A 106 12.70 -1.50 2.93
C THR A 106 11.89 -1.64 4.22
N GLY A 107 12.45 -1.31 5.39
CA GLY A 107 11.70 -1.39 6.65
C GLY A 107 11.03 -2.75 6.84
N ILE A 108 9.72 -2.73 7.14
CA ILE A 108 8.81 -3.88 7.05
C ILE A 108 8.14 -3.81 5.68
N TYR A 109 8.00 -4.94 4.98
CA TYR A 109 7.41 -4.97 3.65
C TYR A 109 6.60 -6.23 3.38
N ALA A 110 5.59 -6.08 2.52
CA ALA A 110 4.89 -7.15 1.84
C ALA A 110 5.34 -7.24 0.37
N HIS A 111 5.70 -8.44 -0.08
CA HIS A 111 6.15 -8.67 -1.45
C HIS A 111 5.51 -9.93 -2.03
N TYR A 112 5.14 -9.89 -3.31
CA TYR A 112 4.69 -11.05 -4.05
C TYR A 112 5.62 -11.35 -5.23
N ALA A 113 6.31 -12.49 -5.17
CA ALA A 113 7.34 -12.87 -6.15
C ALA A 113 6.77 -13.49 -7.45
N GLY A 114 5.46 -13.78 -7.49
CA GLY A 114 4.80 -14.38 -8.63
C GLY A 114 4.19 -13.36 -9.60
N GLU A 115 3.65 -13.86 -10.69
CA GLU A 115 2.82 -13.03 -11.58
C GLU A 115 1.44 -12.77 -11.00
N MET A 116 0.89 -11.60 -11.30
CA MET A 116 -0.50 -11.27 -11.02
C MET A 116 -1.11 -10.43 -12.13
N THR A 117 -2.43 -10.26 -12.12
CA THR A 117 -3.12 -9.31 -12.99
C THR A 117 -2.84 -7.87 -12.55
N ARG A 118 -2.80 -6.92 -13.49
CA ARG A 118 -2.67 -5.49 -13.18
C ARG A 118 -3.64 -4.99 -12.10
N ASN A 119 -4.92 -5.35 -12.20
CA ASN A 119 -5.93 -4.91 -11.22
C ASN A 119 -5.71 -5.48 -9.81
N ARG A 120 -5.11 -6.66 -9.68
CA ARG A 120 -4.75 -7.21 -8.37
C ARG A 120 -3.61 -6.42 -7.72
N LEU A 121 -2.62 -6.00 -8.50
CA LEU A 121 -1.56 -5.13 -7.99
C LEU A 121 -2.11 -3.78 -7.52
N VAL A 122 -3.00 -3.17 -8.30
CA VAL A 122 -3.70 -1.94 -7.90
C VAL A 122 -4.52 -2.15 -6.61
N ALA A 123 -5.21 -3.29 -6.51
CA ALA A 123 -5.97 -3.62 -5.31
C ALA A 123 -5.07 -3.79 -4.08
N ILE A 124 -3.91 -4.45 -4.22
CA ILE A 124 -2.91 -4.55 -3.14
C ILE A 124 -2.59 -3.15 -2.62
N TYR A 125 -2.13 -2.25 -3.49
CA TYR A 125 -1.77 -0.89 -3.11
C TYR A 125 -2.89 -0.10 -2.41
N PHE A 126 -4.13 -0.13 -2.92
CA PHE A 126 -5.20 0.66 -2.31
C PHE A 126 -5.83 0.04 -1.06
N THR A 127 -5.66 -1.26 -0.81
CA THR A 127 -6.44 -1.92 0.25
C THR A 127 -6.09 -1.41 1.65
N PRO A 128 -4.82 -1.19 2.04
CA PRO A 128 -4.53 -0.60 3.35
C PRO A 128 -5.13 0.79 3.54
N LEU A 129 -5.12 1.64 2.51
CA LEU A 129 -5.80 2.95 2.55
C LEU A 129 -7.30 2.77 2.81
N VAL A 130 -7.97 1.89 2.07
CA VAL A 130 -9.40 1.63 2.25
C VAL A 130 -9.70 1.06 3.64
N VAL A 131 -9.00 0.02 4.04
CA VAL A 131 -9.29 -0.75 5.25
C VAL A 131 -8.91 -0.01 6.53
N ILE A 132 -7.79 0.71 6.57
CA ILE A 132 -7.34 1.41 7.79
C ILE A 132 -7.88 2.84 7.84
N SER A 133 -8.06 3.51 6.70
CA SER A 133 -8.48 4.92 6.70
C SER A 133 -9.98 5.10 6.48
N PHE A 134 -10.57 4.44 5.48
CA PHE A 134 -11.96 4.70 5.09
C PHE A 134 -12.98 3.81 5.80
N VAL A 135 -12.70 2.52 6.02
CA VAL A 135 -13.64 1.64 6.73
C VAL A 135 -13.95 2.13 8.15
N PRO A 136 -12.96 2.49 9.00
CA PRO A 136 -13.26 2.99 10.34
C PRO A 136 -13.98 4.34 10.33
N LEU A 137 -13.64 5.22 9.39
CA LEU A 137 -14.35 6.48 9.14
C LEU A 137 -15.84 6.23 8.84
N LEU A 138 -16.14 5.33 7.90
CA LEU A 138 -17.51 5.03 7.51
C LEU A 138 -18.30 4.40 8.65
N VAL A 139 -17.69 3.48 9.41
CA VAL A 139 -18.31 2.88 10.60
C VAL A 139 -18.60 3.95 11.65
N ALA A 140 -17.64 4.83 11.94
CA ALA A 140 -17.79 5.95 12.88
C ALA A 140 -18.89 6.93 12.44
N ALA A 141 -18.95 7.26 11.14
CA ALA A 141 -19.95 8.15 10.59
C ALA A 141 -21.36 7.54 10.65
N VAL A 142 -21.53 6.26 10.36
CA VAL A 142 -22.84 5.60 10.44
C VAL A 142 -23.29 5.43 11.90
N ALA A 143 -22.38 4.99 12.78
CA ALA A 143 -22.69 4.76 14.17
C ALA A 143 -22.70 6.05 15.02
N GLN A 144 -22.30 7.18 14.46
CA GLN A 144 -22.13 8.47 15.15
C GLN A 144 -21.29 8.32 16.43
N VAL A 145 -20.17 7.61 16.31
CA VAL A 145 -19.16 7.45 17.37
C VAL A 145 -17.82 7.97 16.87
N ALA A 146 -16.99 8.49 17.77
CA ALA A 146 -15.66 8.98 17.41
C ALA A 146 -14.63 8.53 18.45
N SER A 147 -13.40 8.27 17.96
CA SER A 147 -12.24 8.01 18.79
C SER A 147 -11.05 8.72 18.18
N GLY A 148 -10.42 9.61 18.96
CA GLY A 148 -9.22 10.33 18.53
C GLY A 148 -8.10 9.38 18.08
N TRP A 149 -7.94 8.23 18.74
CA TRP A 149 -6.96 7.20 18.35
C TRP A 149 -7.27 6.56 17.00
N VAL A 150 -8.53 6.23 16.73
CA VAL A 150 -8.94 5.63 15.45
C VAL A 150 -8.75 6.63 14.32
N ALA A 151 -9.21 7.88 14.52
CA ALA A 151 -9.01 8.95 13.55
C ALA A 151 -7.52 9.22 13.29
N PHE A 152 -6.69 9.26 14.34
CA PHE A 152 -5.24 9.42 14.20
C PHE A 152 -4.62 8.31 13.35
N ILE A 153 -4.94 7.03 13.63
CA ILE A 153 -4.45 5.89 12.85
C ILE A 153 -4.91 6.00 11.38
N SER A 154 -6.19 6.33 11.15
CA SER A 154 -6.74 6.51 9.80
C SER A 154 -6.04 7.62 9.02
N VAL A 155 -5.77 8.77 9.65
CA VAL A 155 -5.10 9.92 9.03
C VAL A 155 -3.62 9.63 8.75
N VAL A 156 -2.91 9.05 9.72
CA VAL A 156 -1.49 8.72 9.54
C VAL A 156 -1.29 7.61 8.51
N ASN A 157 -2.19 6.61 8.45
CA ASN A 157 -2.17 5.63 7.37
C ASN A 157 -2.45 6.27 6.00
N ALA A 158 -3.37 7.24 5.91
CA ALA A 158 -3.66 7.93 4.66
C ALA A 158 -2.43 8.72 4.15
N PHE A 159 -1.65 9.30 5.06
CA PHE A 159 -0.34 9.87 4.72
C PHE A 159 0.65 8.78 4.27
N GLY A 160 0.77 7.70 5.05
CA GLY A 160 1.72 6.60 4.81
C GLY A 160 1.49 5.86 3.48
N ALA A 161 0.25 5.74 3.04
CA ALA A 161 -0.14 5.10 1.78
C ALA A 161 0.22 5.93 0.53
N CYS A 162 0.98 7.02 0.66
CA CYS A 162 1.33 7.90 -0.46
C CYS A 162 2.10 7.21 -1.59
N LEU A 163 3.04 6.31 -1.26
CA LEU A 163 3.78 5.53 -2.27
C LEU A 163 2.86 4.50 -2.94
N ASP A 164 1.93 3.90 -2.19
CA ASP A 164 0.94 2.99 -2.75
C ASP A 164 0.03 3.71 -3.76
N ILE A 165 -0.45 4.91 -3.42
CA ILE A 165 -1.28 5.74 -4.31
C ILE A 165 -0.49 6.11 -5.56
N LEU A 166 0.78 6.51 -5.40
CA LEU A 166 1.65 6.85 -6.53
C LEU A 166 1.87 5.65 -7.46
N ASP A 167 2.29 4.50 -6.92
CA ASP A 167 2.55 3.29 -7.69
C ASP A 167 1.28 2.75 -8.35
N ALA A 168 0.14 2.76 -7.65
CA ALA A 168 -1.15 2.42 -8.23
C ALA A 168 -1.50 3.35 -9.41
N GLY A 169 -1.28 4.66 -9.26
CA GLY A 169 -1.46 5.64 -10.33
C GLY A 169 -0.58 5.36 -11.54
N LEU A 170 0.72 5.09 -11.34
CA LEU A 170 1.64 4.74 -12.41
C LEU A 170 1.21 3.46 -13.15
N ILE A 171 0.76 2.43 -12.41
CA ILE A 171 0.24 1.20 -13.00
C ILE A 171 -1.04 1.46 -13.81
N LEU A 172 -1.98 2.22 -13.28
CA LEU A 172 -3.24 2.55 -13.95
C LEU A 172 -3.01 3.32 -15.26
N LEU A 173 -2.03 4.22 -15.28
CA LEU A 173 -1.70 5.07 -16.43
C LEU A 173 -0.85 4.37 -17.50
N GLN A 174 0.04 3.45 -17.12
CA GLN A 174 1.03 2.87 -18.03
C GLN A 174 0.75 1.42 -18.45
N VAL A 175 -0.02 0.67 -17.66
CA VAL A 175 -0.18 -0.78 -17.85
C VAL A 175 -1.59 -1.10 -18.36
N PRO A 176 -1.74 -1.80 -19.51
CA PRO A 176 -3.04 -2.24 -20.02
C PRO A 176 -3.83 -3.05 -18.99
N ALA A 177 -5.16 -2.92 -18.98
CA ALA A 177 -6.02 -3.58 -17.99
C ALA A 177 -5.91 -5.11 -18.01
N ALA A 178 -5.72 -5.70 -19.21
CA ALA A 178 -5.56 -7.13 -19.39
C ALA A 178 -4.14 -7.64 -19.08
N ALA A 179 -3.16 -6.77 -18.87
CA ALA A 179 -1.76 -7.16 -18.72
C ALA A 179 -1.48 -7.94 -17.44
N ARG A 180 -0.41 -8.74 -17.50
CA ARG A 180 0.21 -9.41 -16.37
C ARG A 180 1.35 -8.56 -15.85
N VAL A 181 1.48 -8.48 -14.53
CA VAL A 181 2.54 -7.74 -13.84
C VAL A 181 3.34 -8.68 -12.95
N ARG A 182 4.62 -8.36 -12.79
CA ARG A 182 5.54 -9.11 -11.95
C ARG A 182 6.63 -8.19 -11.40
N PHE A 183 7.07 -8.45 -10.19
CA PHE A 183 8.22 -7.77 -9.60
C PHE A 183 9.52 -8.49 -9.92
N ARG A 184 10.59 -7.71 -10.08
CA ARG A 184 11.99 -8.17 -9.98
C ARG A 184 12.68 -7.29 -8.94
N SER A 185 12.73 -7.78 -7.69
CA SER A 185 13.05 -6.95 -6.52
C SER A 185 12.06 -5.77 -6.41
N LEU A 186 12.53 -4.52 -6.41
CA LEU A 186 11.70 -3.31 -6.35
C LEU A 186 11.14 -2.84 -7.71
N LYS A 187 11.63 -3.41 -8.82
CA LYS A 187 11.21 -2.97 -10.16
C LYS A 187 9.97 -3.74 -10.62
N ILE A 188 9.03 -3.03 -11.22
CA ILE A 188 7.81 -3.61 -11.78
C ILE A 188 7.97 -3.80 -13.29
N TYR A 189 7.63 -5.00 -13.76
CA TYR A 189 7.58 -5.35 -15.16
C TYR A 189 6.16 -5.78 -15.53
N TRP A 190 5.78 -5.58 -16.78
CA TRP A 190 4.50 -5.99 -17.31
C TRP A 190 4.62 -6.56 -18.72
N ARG A 191 3.70 -7.46 -19.07
CA ARG A 191 3.51 -7.96 -20.43
C ARG A 191 2.04 -8.03 -20.76
N GLU A 192 1.71 -7.87 -22.04
CA GLU A 192 0.34 -8.08 -22.51
C GLU A 192 -0.04 -9.55 -22.30
N HIS A 193 -1.29 -9.79 -21.91
CA HIS A 193 -1.78 -11.16 -21.84
C HIS A 193 -1.92 -11.66 -23.26
N GLU A 194 -1.22 -12.75 -23.61
CA GLU A 194 -1.44 -13.42 -24.88
C GLU A 194 -2.90 -13.88 -24.90
N THR A 195 -3.71 -13.24 -25.73
CA THR A 195 -5.01 -13.81 -26.12
C THR A 195 -4.67 -15.08 -26.89
N PRO A 196 -5.15 -16.27 -26.50
CA PRO A 196 -5.03 -17.44 -27.35
C PRO A 196 -5.59 -17.07 -28.72
N THR A 197 -4.78 -17.15 -29.77
CA THR A 197 -5.27 -17.01 -31.13
C THR A 197 -6.35 -18.07 -31.33
N ALA A 198 -7.58 -17.61 -31.55
CA ALA A 198 -8.74 -18.45 -31.84
C ALA A 198 -8.58 -19.19 -33.18
#